data_AF-A0A0R1R1X4-F1
#
_entry.id   AF-A0A0R1R1X4-F1
#
_cell.length_a   1.000
_cell.length_b   1.000
_cell.length_c   1.000
_cell.angle_alpha   90.00
_cell.angle_beta   90.00
_cell.angle_gamma   90.00
#
_symmetry.space_group_name_H-M   'P 1'
#
loop_
_entity.id
_entity.type
_entity.pdbx_description
1 polymer ?
#
loop_
_entity_poly.entity_id
_entity_poly.type
_entity_poly.pdbx_seq_one_letter_code
_entity_poly.pdbx_strand_id
1 'polypeptide(L)'
;MAFKRNADKIKQAMAESAESVVEQSTPVETAEKTATESKKPVPRRRRSIGDVTQAQNIRVWRETHAKINFIAKTLLNRKIYEVVDEMVDYFVAHKLTGEQKETFNQLFKK
;
A
#
# COMPACT_ATOMS: atom_id res chain seq x y z
N MET A 1 4.84 -46.53 14.91
CA MET A 1 4.30 -45.52 15.84
C MET A 1 5.35 -44.45 16.11
N ALA A 2 5.34 -43.33 15.38
CA ALA A 2 6.42 -42.31 15.42
C ALA A 2 5.86 -40.87 15.40
N PHE A 3 5.04 -40.50 16.40
CA PHE A 3 4.44 -39.16 16.51
C PHE A 3 4.45 -38.61 17.94
N LYS A 4 5.55 -38.79 18.69
CA LYS A 4 5.68 -38.29 20.08
C LYS A 4 7.05 -37.68 20.41
N ARG A 5 7.74 -37.06 19.44
CA ARG A 5 9.10 -36.48 19.67
C ARG A 5 9.30 -35.05 19.17
N ASN A 6 8.22 -34.29 18.94
CA ASN A 6 8.33 -32.88 18.52
C ASN A 6 7.69 -31.87 19.50
N ALA A 7 7.19 -32.31 20.66
CA ALA A 7 6.59 -31.41 21.65
C ALA A 7 7.62 -30.80 22.62
N ASP A 8 8.78 -31.43 22.81
CA ASP A 8 9.76 -31.00 23.82
C ASP A 8 10.71 -29.89 23.36
N LYS A 9 10.76 -29.57 22.06
CA LYS A 9 11.58 -28.46 21.55
C LYS A 9 10.96 -27.07 21.73
N ILE A 10 9.69 -26.98 22.11
CA ILE A 10 8.98 -25.69 22.21
C ILE A 10 9.02 -25.11 23.64
N LYS A 11 9.33 -25.94 24.67
CA LYS A 11 9.41 -25.46 26.06
C LYS A 11 10.78 -24.95 26.49
N GLN A 12 11.81 -25.09 25.65
CA GLN A 12 13.19 -24.75 26.01
C GLN A 12 13.63 -23.34 25.55
N ALA A 13 12.76 -22.58 24.87
CA ALA A 13 13.07 -21.24 24.38
C ALA A 13 12.53 -20.08 25.27
N MET A 14 12.03 -20.37 26.48
CA MET A 14 11.49 -19.35 27.40
C MET A 14 12.24 -19.24 28.74
N ALA A 15 13.46 -19.80 28.84
CA ALA A 15 14.22 -19.82 30.09
C ALA A 15 15.56 -19.05 30.04
N GLU A 16 15.81 -18.25 29.00
CA GLU A 16 17.09 -17.58 28.82
C GLU A 16 16.89 -16.13 28.35
N SER A 17 16.51 -15.24 29.28
CA SER A 17 16.78 -13.78 29.26
C SER A 17 16.11 -13.11 30.45
N ALA A 18 16.55 -13.46 31.66
CA ALA A 18 16.34 -12.63 32.84
C ALA A 18 17.58 -12.77 33.73
N GLU A 19 18.07 -11.62 34.20
CA GLU A 19 19.20 -11.42 35.13
C GLU A 19 20.60 -11.34 34.49
N SER A 20 21.07 -10.11 34.23
CA SER A 20 22.10 -9.50 35.08
C SER A 20 22.50 -8.09 34.62
N VAL A 21 22.96 -7.32 35.60
CA VAL A 21 23.72 -6.06 35.54
C VAL A 21 22.92 -4.77 35.78
N VAL A 22 22.97 -4.41 37.06
CA VAL A 22 22.69 -3.13 37.70
C VAL A 22 23.95 -2.25 37.64
N GLU A 23 23.73 -0.91 37.60
CA GLU A 23 24.59 0.19 38.11
C GLU A 23 25.76 0.78 37.32
N GLN A 24 25.61 2.02 36.82
CA GLN A 24 26.06 3.31 37.41
C GLN A 24 26.16 4.44 36.34
N SER A 25 25.31 5.48 36.38
CA SER A 25 25.57 6.90 36.81
C SER A 25 26.65 7.65 36.01
N THR A 26 26.55 8.88 35.47
CA THR A 26 25.76 10.13 35.67
C THR A 26 26.07 11.09 34.47
N PRO A 27 25.83 12.42 34.49
CA PRO A 27 24.57 13.18 34.38
C PRO A 27 24.61 14.23 33.22
N VAL A 28 23.50 14.96 33.00
CA VAL A 28 23.43 16.45 32.85
C VAL A 28 22.10 16.83 32.19
N GLU A 29 21.31 17.49 33.02
CA GLU A 29 20.15 18.34 32.75
C GLU A 29 20.53 19.56 31.90
N THR A 30 19.78 19.89 30.85
CA THR A 30 19.36 21.28 30.53
C THR A 30 18.30 21.22 29.43
N ALA A 31 17.20 21.96 29.65
CA ALA A 31 16.08 22.14 28.76
C ALA A 31 16.47 22.72 27.39
N GLU A 32 15.87 22.21 26.31
CA GLU A 32 15.57 23.10 25.18
C GLU A 32 14.29 22.70 24.44
N LYS A 33 13.33 23.60 24.57
CA LYS A 33 12.05 23.64 23.90
C LYS A 33 12.29 24.18 22.49
N THR A 34 12.57 23.31 21.52
CA THR A 34 12.58 23.72 20.10
C THR A 34 11.33 23.24 19.40
N ALA A 35 10.38 24.16 19.29
CA ALA A 35 9.25 24.09 18.40
C ALA A 35 9.71 23.79 16.96
N THR A 36 9.50 22.57 16.48
CA THR A 36 9.70 22.23 15.07
C THR A 36 8.40 22.51 14.31
N GLU A 37 8.30 23.77 13.89
CA GLU A 37 7.77 24.20 12.61
C GLU A 37 6.55 23.44 12.07
N SER A 38 5.38 24.04 12.25
CA SER A 38 4.18 23.70 11.50
C SER A 38 4.46 23.84 10.00
N LYS A 39 4.71 22.71 9.33
CA LYS A 39 4.75 22.64 7.86
C LYS A 39 3.44 23.20 7.32
N LYS A 40 3.46 24.44 6.83
CA LYS A 40 2.35 25.03 6.10
C LYS A 40 1.96 24.03 4.99
N PRO A 41 0.68 23.65 4.86
CA PRO A 41 0.28 22.71 3.83
C PRO A 41 0.59 23.33 2.48
N VAL A 42 1.57 22.74 1.76
CA VAL A 42 1.84 23.11 0.38
C VAL A 42 0.54 22.93 -0.39
N PRO A 43 0.01 23.97 -1.06
CA PRO A 43 -1.23 23.83 -1.80
C PRO A 43 -1.01 22.76 -2.87
N ARG A 44 -1.71 21.63 -2.73
CA ARG A 44 -1.71 20.57 -3.74
C ARG A 44 -2.29 21.18 -5.01
N ARG A 45 -1.42 21.50 -5.98
CA ARG A 45 -1.85 21.85 -7.34
C ARG A 45 -2.83 20.76 -7.79
N ARG A 46 -4.07 21.16 -8.09
CA ARG A 46 -5.04 20.28 -8.73
C ARG A 46 -4.48 19.96 -10.11
N ARG A 47 -4.00 18.73 -10.30
CA ARG A 47 -3.46 18.28 -11.59
C ARG A 47 -4.61 18.25 -12.59
N SER A 48 -4.41 18.81 -13.78
CA SER A 48 -5.35 18.70 -14.89
C SER A 48 -5.49 17.23 -15.28
N ILE A 49 -6.69 16.85 -15.70
CA ILE A 49 -6.92 15.57 -16.37
C ILE A 49 -6.13 15.63 -17.70
N GLY A 50 -5.05 14.85 -17.80
CA GLY A 50 -4.19 14.78 -18.98
C GLY A 50 -2.71 15.13 -18.78
N ASP A 51 -2.32 15.75 -17.66
CA ASP A 51 -0.93 16.20 -17.44
C ASP A 51 0.00 15.14 -16.82
N VAL A 52 -0.43 13.87 -16.85
CA VAL A 52 0.22 12.80 -16.11
C VAL A 52 0.74 11.76 -17.09
N THR A 53 2.03 11.84 -17.38
CA THR A 53 2.76 10.88 -18.23
C THR A 53 3.21 9.63 -17.47
N GLN A 54 2.97 9.55 -16.16
CA GLN A 54 3.46 8.49 -15.28
C GLN A 54 2.33 7.77 -14.55
N ALA A 55 2.55 6.50 -14.22
CA ALA A 55 1.64 5.72 -13.39
C ALA A 55 1.38 6.42 -12.04
N GLN A 56 0.11 6.53 -11.66
CA GLN A 56 -0.27 7.06 -10.35
C GLN A 56 -0.63 5.94 -9.38
N ASN A 57 -0.27 6.15 -8.12
CA ASN A 57 -0.66 5.26 -7.04
C ASN A 57 -2.09 5.57 -6.59
N ILE A 58 -2.97 4.57 -6.67
CA ILE A 58 -4.35 4.65 -6.17
C ILE A 58 -4.47 3.72 -4.97
N ARG A 59 -5.05 4.23 -3.88
CA ARG A 59 -5.38 3.40 -2.72
C ARG A 59 -6.71 2.71 -2.97
N VAL A 60 -6.71 1.39 -2.86
CA VAL A 60 -7.90 0.54 -2.99
C VAL A 60 -8.06 -0.33 -1.75
N TRP A 61 -9.27 -0.85 -1.56
CA TRP A 61 -9.56 -1.77 -0.47
C TRP A 61 -8.76 -3.07 -0.64
N ARG A 62 -8.39 -3.70 0.49
CA ARG A 62 -7.53 -4.89 0.49
C ARG A 62 -8.09 -6.02 -0.36
N GLU A 63 -9.40 -6.24 -0.28
CA GLU A 63 -10.09 -7.29 -1.04
C GLU A 63 -10.03 -7.03 -2.55
N THR A 64 -10.29 -5.79 -2.98
CA THR A 64 -10.21 -5.39 -4.38
C THR A 64 -8.78 -5.56 -4.91
N HIS A 65 -7.78 -5.12 -4.15
CA HIS A 65 -6.38 -5.31 -4.51
C HIS A 65 -6.02 -6.79 -4.66
N ALA A 66 -6.48 -7.64 -3.73
CA ALA A 66 -6.23 -9.09 -3.78
C ALA A 66 -6.82 -9.72 -5.05
N LYS A 67 -8.06 -9.36 -5.40
CA LYS A 67 -8.72 -9.84 -6.63
C LYS A 67 -7.95 -9.43 -7.89
N ILE A 68 -7.58 -8.15 -8.00
CA ILE A 68 -6.82 -7.65 -9.15
C ILE A 68 -5.45 -8.35 -9.23
N ASN A 69 -4.76 -8.50 -8.10
CA ASN A 69 -3.45 -9.14 -8.04
C ASN A 69 -3.52 -10.63 -8.44
N PHE A 70 -4.58 -11.34 -8.04
CA PHE A 70 -4.80 -12.73 -8.46
C PHE A 70 -5.03 -12.83 -9.97
N ILE A 71 -5.87 -11.96 -10.54
CA ILE A 71 -6.12 -11.94 -11.99
C ILE A 71 -4.81 -11.64 -12.74
N ALA A 72 -4.11 -10.58 -12.33
CA ALA A 72 -2.89 -10.13 -13.01
C ALA A 72 -1.76 -11.16 -12.94
N LYS A 73 -1.46 -11.69 -11.74
CA LYS A 73 -0.30 -12.57 -11.55
C LYS A 73 -0.58 -14.05 -11.78
N THR A 74 -1.78 -14.52 -11.48
CA THR A 74 -2.08 -15.95 -11.54
C THR A 74 -2.72 -16.34 -12.87
N LEU A 75 -3.63 -15.51 -13.40
CA LEU A 75 -4.38 -15.87 -14.61
C LEU A 75 -3.72 -15.35 -15.89
N LEU A 76 -3.21 -14.12 -15.87
CA LEU A 76 -2.76 -13.42 -17.07
C LEU A 76 -1.23 -13.26 -17.18
N ASN A 77 -0.48 -13.43 -16.09
CA ASN A 77 0.96 -13.13 -16.00
C ASN A 77 1.31 -11.73 -16.53
N ARG A 78 0.50 -10.73 -16.20
CA ARG A 78 0.66 -9.32 -16.60
C ARG A 78 0.87 -8.41 -15.41
N LYS A 79 1.29 -7.18 -15.68
CA LYS A 79 1.41 -6.17 -14.63
C LYS A 79 0.02 -5.67 -14.24
N ILE A 80 -0.14 -5.31 -12.97
CA ILE A 80 -1.43 -4.90 -12.41
C ILE A 80 -2.05 -3.71 -13.16
N TYR A 81 -1.25 -2.72 -13.54
CA TYR A 81 -1.76 -1.53 -14.22
C TYR A 81 -2.27 -1.82 -15.63
N GLU A 82 -1.64 -2.75 -16.37
CA GLU A 82 -2.10 -3.18 -17.70
C GLU A 82 -3.49 -3.83 -17.61
N VAL A 83 -3.70 -4.67 -16.59
CA VAL A 83 -5.01 -5.29 -16.33
C VAL A 83 -6.05 -4.26 -15.93
N VAL A 84 -5.66 -3.24 -15.15
CA VAL A 84 -6.57 -2.14 -14.78
C VAL A 84 -6.97 -1.33 -16.01
N ASP A 85 -6.04 -1.03 -16.92
CA ASP A 85 -6.33 -0.32 -18.17
C ASP A 85 -7.32 -1.12 -19.04
N GLU A 86 -7.09 -2.42 -19.21
CA GLU A 86 -8.01 -3.31 -19.93
C GLU A 86 -9.40 -3.38 -19.27
N MET A 87 -9.46 -3.41 -17.93
CA MET A 87 -10.74 -3.39 -17.21
C MET A 87 -11.50 -2.08 -17.44
N VAL A 88 -10.81 -0.95 -17.50
CA VAL A 88 -11.41 0.36 -17.80
C VAL A 88 -11.93 0.37 -19.24
N ASP A 89 -11.11 -0.04 -20.21
CA ASP A 89 -11.51 -0.09 -21.63
C ASP A 89 -12.72 -1.00 -21.85
N TYR A 90 -12.74 -2.18 -21.22
CA TYR A 90 -13.87 -3.09 -21.26
C TYR A 90 -15.14 -2.46 -20.66
N PHE A 91 -15.00 -1.79 -19.52
CA PHE A 91 -16.14 -1.12 -18.87
C PHE A 91 -16.70 0.01 -19.76
N VAL A 92 -15.81 0.82 -20.34
CA VAL A 92 -16.18 1.88 -21.28
C VAL A 92 -16.90 1.29 -22.49
N ALA A 93 -16.38 0.23 -23.10
CA ALA A 93 -16.97 -0.38 -24.28
C ALA A 93 -18.33 -1.05 -24.03
N HIS A 94 -18.49 -1.76 -22.92
CA HIS A 94 -19.64 -2.66 -22.71
C HIS A 94 -20.66 -2.17 -21.68
N LYS A 95 -20.31 -1.26 -20.77
CA LYS A 95 -21.19 -0.85 -19.65
C LYS A 95 -21.68 0.58 -19.73
N LEU A 96 -20.93 1.49 -20.35
CA LEU A 96 -21.37 2.87 -20.49
C LEU A 96 -22.48 3.02 -21.55
N THR A 97 -23.47 3.86 -21.25
CA THR A 97 -24.49 4.29 -22.22
C THR A 97 -23.92 5.27 -23.25
N GLY A 98 -24.66 5.55 -24.33
CA GLY A 98 -24.21 6.47 -25.38
C GLY A 98 -23.78 7.83 -24.85
N GLU A 99 -24.61 8.46 -24.02
CA GLU A 99 -24.34 9.78 -23.41
C GLU A 99 -23.12 9.74 -22.47
N GLN A 100 -22.99 8.67 -21.67
CA GLN A 100 -21.85 8.51 -20.75
C GLN A 100 -20.54 8.28 -21.53
N LYS A 101 -20.59 7.51 -22.62
CA LYS A 101 -19.45 7.31 -23.53
C LYS A 101 -19.04 8.61 -24.19
N GLU A 102 -19.99 9.43 -24.63
CA GLU A 102 -19.71 10.72 -25.24
C GLU A 102 -19.01 11.66 -24.25
N THR A 103 -19.55 11.78 -23.04
CA THR A 103 -18.94 12.56 -21.95
C THR A 103 -17.53 12.06 -21.62
N PHE A 104 -17.34 10.74 -21.54
CA PHE A 104 -16.04 10.13 -21.33
C PHE A 104 -15.05 10.47 -22.47
N ASN A 105 -15.48 10.35 -23.72
CA ASN A 105 -14.64 10.65 -24.87
C ASN A 105 -14.26 12.14 -24.93
N GLN A 106 -15.18 13.06 -24.63
CA GLN A 106 -14.89 14.50 -24.58
C GLN A 106 -13.79 14.85 -23.57
N LEU A 107 -13.70 14.10 -22.46
CA LEU A 107 -12.72 14.33 -21.40
C LEU A 107 -11.37 13.63 -21.65
N PHE A 108 -11.39 12.44 -22.27
CA PHE A 108 -10.22 11.54 -22.30
C PHE A 108 -9.72 11.14 -23.70
N LYS A 109 -10.54 11.28 -24.76
CA LYS A 109 -10.10 11.09 -26.15
C LYS A 109 -9.82 12.44 -26.79
N LYS A 110 -8.54 12.77 -26.96
CA LYS A 110 -8.08 13.86 -27.81
C LYS A 110 -7.59 13.31 -29.14
#